data_AF-A0A922MVE1-F1
#
_entry.id   AF-A0A922MVE1-F1
#
_cell.length_a   1.000
_cell.length_b   1.000
_cell.length_c   1.000
_cell.angle_alpha   90.00
_cell.angle_beta   90.00
_cell.angle_gamma   90.00
#
_symmetry.space_group_name_H-M   'P 1'
#
loop_
_entity.id
_entity.type
_entity.pdbx_description
1 polymer ?
#
loop_
_entity_poly.entity_id
_entity_poly.type
_entity_poly.pdbx_seq_one_letter_code
_entity_poly.pdbx_strand_id
1 'polypeptide(L)'
;MFLTILLLFLSVRANKALKDINDANINIENYTSCEQFVANTTFDPKSVIDIDWMIFYFWNPIFEDSYNIKFSLASEVVSIEYFYVKDKDKNVCLCLSAVYVRDEFRGRFDLVCALDILFMVWKRLPAKTSTLIFSQLVDRFRVELDGEIKPPVNWNDSILFMETSIDFSALLVKTNVSGIVRLIPSLAFEYPRVPELIFALKVVEPGYLGFLNCKYRLCYALAPVDKMPNHDYLTEEAQKLGFWSDFGRTHTAMVPPFPTLPPEPYNKDDDDEDEDMEMLHDYVLL
;
A
#
# COMPACT_ATOMS: atom_id res chain seq x y z
N MET A 1 -15.30 3.01 -6.71
CA MET A 1 -16.15 1.89 -6.23
C MET A 1 -15.36 0.57 -6.04
N PHE A 2 -14.31 0.29 -6.81
CA PHE A 2 -13.43 -0.87 -6.56
C PHE A 2 -12.55 -0.71 -5.31
N LEU A 3 -12.09 0.50 -5.01
CA LEU A 3 -11.25 0.78 -3.83
C LEU A 3 -11.99 0.52 -2.50
N THR A 4 -13.24 0.96 -2.39
CA THR A 4 -14.11 0.70 -1.22
C THR A 4 -14.38 -0.78 -0.97
N ILE A 5 -14.37 -1.63 -2.02
CA ILE A 5 -14.51 -3.08 -1.89
C ILE A 5 -13.19 -3.68 -1.39
N LEU A 6 -12.04 -3.28 -1.94
CA LEU A 6 -10.70 -3.70 -1.46
C LEU A 6 -10.46 -3.31 0.01
N LEU A 7 -11.06 -2.21 0.43
CA LEU A 7 -10.98 -1.62 1.76
C LEU A 7 -11.87 -2.29 2.81
N LEU A 8 -13.12 -2.57 2.44
CA LEU A 8 -13.96 -3.53 3.16
C LEU A 8 -13.25 -4.87 3.27
N PHE A 9 -12.57 -5.31 2.22
CA PHE A 9 -11.74 -6.51 2.29
C PHE A 9 -10.63 -6.36 3.33
N LEU A 10 -9.79 -5.33 3.39
CA LEU A 10 -8.72 -5.28 4.40
C LEU A 10 -9.25 -5.22 5.86
N SER A 11 -10.30 -4.44 6.13
CA SER A 11 -10.87 -4.29 7.49
C SER A 11 -11.74 -5.49 7.93
N VAL A 12 -12.58 -6.02 7.03
CA VAL A 12 -13.33 -7.26 7.29
C VAL A 12 -12.38 -8.46 7.32
N ARG A 13 -11.34 -8.49 6.49
CA ARG A 13 -10.33 -9.57 6.50
C ARG A 13 -9.51 -9.56 7.78
N ALA A 14 -9.19 -8.42 8.39
CA ALA A 14 -8.49 -8.43 9.68
C ALA A 14 -9.32 -9.10 10.77
N ASN A 15 -10.64 -8.82 10.84
CA ASN A 15 -11.54 -9.46 11.80
C ASN A 15 -11.86 -10.92 11.43
N LYS A 16 -12.02 -11.21 10.13
CA LYS A 16 -12.27 -12.57 9.63
C LYS A 16 -11.05 -13.46 9.81
N ALA A 17 -9.85 -12.98 9.50
CA ALA A 17 -8.61 -13.71 9.73
C ALA A 17 -8.42 -14.04 11.21
N LEU A 18 -8.74 -13.11 12.11
CA LEU A 18 -8.70 -13.40 13.55
C LEU A 18 -9.71 -14.48 13.94
N LYS A 19 -10.91 -14.46 13.36
CA LYS A 19 -11.93 -15.49 13.57
C LYS A 19 -11.48 -16.84 13.01
N ASP A 20 -10.98 -16.88 11.78
CA ASP A 20 -10.49 -18.09 11.12
C ASP A 20 -9.27 -18.67 11.86
N ILE A 21 -8.39 -17.84 12.42
CA ILE A 21 -7.26 -18.26 13.26
C ILE A 21 -7.76 -18.90 14.57
N ASN A 22 -8.75 -18.26 15.23
CA ASN A 22 -9.33 -18.80 16.46
C ASN A 22 -10.06 -20.12 16.20
N ASP A 23 -10.78 -20.22 15.07
CA ASP A 23 -11.52 -21.41 14.67
C ASP A 23 -10.57 -22.55 14.25
N ALA A 24 -9.40 -22.23 13.71
CA ALA A 24 -8.38 -23.21 13.30
C ALA A 24 -7.52 -23.75 14.47
N ASN A 25 -7.74 -23.29 15.71
CA ASN A 25 -7.00 -23.68 16.91
C ASN A 25 -5.47 -23.64 16.73
N ILE A 26 -5.01 -22.65 15.97
CA ILE A 26 -3.58 -22.46 15.68
C ILE A 26 -2.90 -22.03 16.98
N ASN A 27 -1.87 -22.75 17.41
CA ASN A 27 -1.13 -22.38 18.62
C ASN A 27 -0.30 -21.11 18.37
N ILE A 28 -0.80 -19.96 18.83
CA ILE A 28 -0.18 -18.64 18.64
C ILE A 28 1.07 -18.45 19.52
N GLU A 29 1.31 -19.31 20.51
CA GLU A 29 2.40 -19.10 21.48
C GLU A 29 3.80 -19.30 20.89
N ASN A 30 3.92 -19.93 19.72
CA ASN A 30 5.22 -20.23 19.11
C ASN A 30 5.72 -19.16 18.12
N TYR A 31 5.01 -18.04 17.94
CA TYR A 31 5.40 -17.03 16.95
C TYR A 31 6.37 -15.98 17.49
N THR A 32 7.29 -15.55 16.62
CA THR A 32 8.23 -14.45 16.92
C THR A 32 7.46 -13.17 17.25
N SER A 33 7.67 -12.63 18.45
CA SER A 33 7.14 -11.31 18.83
C SER A 33 7.87 -10.18 18.11
N CYS A 34 7.27 -8.99 18.03
CA CYS A 34 7.94 -7.84 17.41
C CYS A 34 9.21 -7.44 18.15
N GLU A 35 9.20 -7.53 19.47
CA GLU A 35 10.33 -7.24 20.35
C GLU A 35 11.47 -8.23 20.10
N GLN A 36 11.17 -9.52 19.98
CA GLN A 36 12.16 -10.54 19.59
C GLN A 36 12.66 -10.34 18.17
N PHE A 37 11.78 -9.94 17.24
CA PHE A 37 12.12 -9.76 15.84
C PHE A 37 13.15 -8.63 15.63
N VAL A 38 12.95 -7.49 16.28
CA VAL A 38 13.88 -6.34 16.22
C VAL A 38 15.05 -6.43 17.19
N ALA A 39 15.07 -7.43 18.08
CA ALA A 39 16.13 -7.60 19.05
C ALA A 39 17.50 -7.65 18.38
N ASN A 40 18.47 -6.99 19.01
CA ASN A 40 19.87 -6.89 18.54
C ASN A 40 20.04 -6.22 17.16
N THR A 41 19.05 -5.46 16.69
CA THR A 41 19.15 -4.71 15.44
C THR A 41 18.71 -3.27 15.60
N THR A 42 19.27 -2.39 14.79
CA THR A 42 18.86 -0.99 14.67
C THR A 42 18.35 -0.78 13.26
N PHE A 43 17.17 -0.20 13.12
CA PHE A 43 16.62 0.14 11.82
C PHE A 43 17.07 1.53 11.39
N ASP A 44 17.75 1.62 10.24
CA ASP A 44 18.07 2.88 9.57
C ASP A 44 17.08 3.13 8.42
N PRO A 45 16.22 4.16 8.49
CA PRO A 45 15.30 4.49 7.40
C PRO A 45 15.99 4.70 6.05
N LYS A 46 17.24 5.18 6.03
CA LYS A 46 17.97 5.42 4.79
C LYS A 46 18.41 4.14 4.08
N SER A 47 18.39 2.99 4.75
CA SER A 47 18.75 1.73 4.11
C SER A 47 17.63 1.14 3.24
N VAL A 48 16.42 1.72 3.27
CA VAL A 48 15.26 1.21 2.52
C VAL A 48 14.74 2.15 1.43
N ILE A 49 15.23 3.39 1.38
CA ILE A 49 14.82 4.39 0.37
C ILE A 49 15.46 4.10 -1.00
N ASP A 50 14.82 4.58 -2.06
CA ASP A 50 15.26 4.44 -3.46
C ASP A 50 15.49 3.00 -3.94
N ILE A 51 14.88 2.04 -3.27
CA ILE A 51 14.93 0.63 -3.63
C ILE A 51 13.51 0.19 -3.99
N ASP A 52 13.39 -0.50 -5.12
CA ASP A 52 12.17 -1.21 -5.50
C ASP A 52 12.16 -2.56 -4.77
N TRP A 53 11.33 -2.66 -3.74
CA TRP A 53 11.16 -3.85 -2.93
C TRP A 53 10.05 -4.73 -3.51
N MET A 54 10.24 -6.04 -3.55
CA MET A 54 9.22 -7.00 -3.95
C MET A 54 9.08 -8.10 -2.90
N ILE A 55 7.85 -8.47 -2.59
CA ILE A 55 7.53 -9.51 -1.60
C ILE A 55 7.90 -10.86 -2.17
N PHE A 56 8.77 -11.60 -1.48
CA PHE A 56 9.15 -12.96 -1.91
C PHE A 56 8.62 -14.07 -1.01
N TYR A 57 8.31 -13.74 0.24
CA TYR A 57 7.74 -14.65 1.21
C TYR A 57 6.80 -13.87 2.13
N PHE A 58 5.69 -14.48 2.51
CA PHE A 58 4.76 -13.88 3.45
C PHE A 58 4.06 -14.94 4.30
N TRP A 59 3.64 -14.53 5.48
CA TRP A 59 2.76 -15.31 6.34
C TRP A 59 1.46 -14.54 6.50
N ASN A 60 0.49 -14.95 5.69
CA ASN A 60 -0.88 -14.45 5.70
C ASN A 60 -1.81 -15.65 5.51
N PRO A 61 -2.84 -15.85 6.36
CA PRO A 61 -3.84 -16.90 6.12
C PRO A 61 -4.58 -16.72 4.77
N ILE A 62 -4.60 -15.48 4.27
CA ILE A 62 -5.22 -15.11 3.01
C ILE A 62 -4.13 -15.03 1.95
N PHE A 63 -4.41 -15.58 0.76
CA PHE A 63 -3.52 -15.44 -0.38
C PHE A 63 -3.38 -13.96 -0.76
N GLU A 64 -2.14 -13.54 -0.96
CA GLU A 64 -1.79 -12.17 -1.32
C GLU A 64 -0.85 -12.24 -2.52
N ASP A 65 -1.12 -11.42 -3.53
CA ASP A 65 -0.24 -11.30 -4.69
C ASP A 65 1.03 -10.54 -4.29
N SER A 66 2.15 -10.86 -4.94
CA SER A 66 3.36 -10.06 -4.78
C SER A 66 3.25 -8.75 -5.57
N TYR A 67 3.57 -7.65 -4.92
CA TYR A 67 3.59 -6.31 -5.51
C TYR A 67 4.85 -5.55 -5.09
N ASN A 68 5.14 -4.48 -5.84
CA ASN A 68 6.29 -3.63 -5.56
C ASN A 68 5.97 -2.64 -4.44
N ILE A 69 6.94 -2.37 -3.58
CA ILE A 69 6.89 -1.39 -2.50
C ILE A 69 8.08 -0.44 -2.66
N LYS A 70 7.82 0.86 -2.54
CA LYS A 70 8.84 1.90 -2.51
C LYS A 70 8.75 2.69 -1.21
N PHE A 71 9.91 3.07 -0.68
CA PHE A 71 10.00 3.95 0.48
C PHE A 71 10.66 5.27 0.10
N SER A 72 10.15 6.36 0.66
CA SER A 72 10.75 7.69 0.61
C SER A 72 10.83 8.27 2.02
N LEU A 73 11.74 9.23 2.25
CA LEU A 73 11.78 9.93 3.53
C LEU A 73 10.52 10.78 3.71
N ALA A 74 9.91 10.74 4.89
CA ALA A 74 8.70 11.52 5.16
C ALA A 74 8.93 13.04 5.03
N SER A 75 10.17 13.50 5.20
CA SER A 75 10.58 14.90 4.97
C SER A 75 10.84 15.24 3.51
N GLU A 76 11.12 14.25 2.66
CA GLU A 76 11.50 14.43 1.24
C GLU A 76 10.30 14.16 0.33
N VAL A 77 9.13 14.75 0.59
CA VAL A 77 7.96 14.52 -0.25
C VAL A 77 7.76 15.66 -1.26
N VAL A 78 8.25 15.37 -2.47
CA VAL A 78 7.81 15.76 -3.82
C VAL A 78 6.87 16.96 -3.94
N SER A 79 7.38 18.04 -4.54
CA SER A 79 6.56 19.10 -5.13
C SER A 79 5.78 18.57 -6.33
N ILE A 80 4.46 18.45 -6.21
CA ILE A 80 3.60 18.34 -7.39
C ILE A 80 3.40 19.78 -7.90
N GLU A 81 3.99 20.11 -9.05
CA GLU A 81 3.77 21.40 -9.69
C GLU A 81 2.45 21.35 -10.48
N TYR A 82 1.47 22.11 -10.02
CA TYR A 82 0.23 22.31 -10.78
C TYR A 82 0.45 23.43 -11.80
N PHE A 83 0.26 23.11 -13.08
CA PHE A 83 0.24 24.12 -14.13
C PHE A 83 -1.20 24.43 -14.50
N TYR A 84 -1.62 25.65 -14.17
CA TYR A 84 -2.88 26.21 -14.67
C TYR A 84 -2.63 26.88 -16.01
N VAL A 85 -3.12 26.28 -17.09
CA VAL A 85 -3.14 26.93 -18.40
C VAL A 85 -4.52 27.58 -18.57
N LYS A 86 -4.56 28.91 -18.41
CA LYS A 86 -5.78 29.68 -18.68
C LYS A 86 -5.85 30.00 -20.16
N ASP A 87 -6.67 29.27 -20.90
CA ASP A 87 -7.03 29.63 -22.26
C ASP A 87 -8.02 30.82 -22.23
N LYS A 88 -7.90 31.73 -23.20
CA LYS A 88 -8.65 33.00 -23.21
C LYS A 88 -10.13 32.82 -23.55
N ASP A 89 -10.52 31.74 -24.22
CA ASP A 89 -11.86 31.65 -24.81
C ASP A 89 -12.72 30.43 -24.46
N LYS A 90 -12.23 29.42 -23.71
CA LYS A 90 -13.08 28.38 -23.06
C LYS A 90 -12.22 27.37 -22.29
N ASN A 91 -12.76 26.91 -21.16
CA ASN A 91 -12.34 25.77 -20.32
C ASN A 91 -10.89 25.80 -19.79
N VAL A 92 -10.78 25.82 -18.46
CA VAL A 92 -9.51 25.66 -17.74
C VAL A 92 -9.07 24.21 -17.86
N CYS A 93 -7.97 23.95 -18.56
CA CYS A 93 -7.30 22.66 -18.51
C CYS A 93 -6.34 22.65 -17.32
N LEU A 94 -6.53 21.69 -16.42
CA LEU A 94 -5.63 21.39 -15.32
C LEU A 94 -4.63 20.34 -15.81
N CYS A 95 -3.38 20.72 -16.01
CA CYS A 95 -2.30 19.77 -16.27
C CYS A 95 -1.58 19.49 -14.96
N LEU A 96 -1.67 18.25 -14.48
CA LEU A 96 -0.82 17.78 -13.39
C LEU A 96 0.53 17.34 -13.98
N SER A 97 1.62 17.90 -13.47
CA SER A 97 2.97 17.40 -13.71
C SER A 97 3.66 17.25 -12.36
N ALA A 98 3.90 16.01 -11.94
CA ALA A 98 4.69 15.75 -10.74
C ALA A 98 6.17 15.94 -11.10
N VAL A 99 6.87 16.87 -10.45
CA VAL A 99 8.32 17.10 -10.63
C VAL A 99 9.03 16.68 -9.37
N TYR A 100 9.80 15.60 -9.45
CA TYR A 100 10.66 15.15 -8.35
C TYR A 100 11.91 16.03 -8.30
N VAL A 101 11.98 16.95 -7.33
CA VAL A 101 13.18 17.79 -7.12
C VAL A 101 14.04 17.13 -6.05
N ARG A 102 15.17 16.55 -6.46
CA ARG A 102 16.22 16.09 -5.56
C ARG A 102 17.44 17.00 -5.70
N ASP A 103 17.97 17.49 -4.59
CA ASP A 103 19.00 18.54 -4.55
C ASP A 103 20.37 18.15 -5.15
N GLU A 104 20.62 16.89 -5.54
CA GLU A 104 21.93 16.48 -6.11
C GLU A 104 21.91 15.61 -7.38
N PHE A 105 20.76 15.28 -7.97
CA PHE A 105 20.74 14.53 -9.23
C PHE A 105 19.65 15.03 -10.19
N ARG A 106 20.08 15.75 -11.25
CA ARG A 106 19.26 16.02 -12.45
C ARG A 106 19.18 14.76 -13.31
N GLY A 107 18.45 13.75 -12.85
CA GLY A 107 18.03 12.62 -13.68
C GLY A 107 16.70 12.95 -14.37
N ARG A 108 16.67 12.96 -15.70
CA ARG A 108 15.45 13.21 -16.48
C ARG A 108 14.69 11.87 -16.59
N PHE A 109 13.54 11.73 -15.93
CA PHE A 109 12.64 10.60 -16.16
C PHE A 109 11.69 10.97 -17.31
N ASP A 110 11.77 10.22 -18.41
CA ASP A 110 10.86 10.35 -19.54
C ASP A 110 9.52 9.67 -19.19
N LEU A 111 8.55 10.48 -18.79
CA LEU A 111 7.16 10.06 -18.66
C LEU A 111 6.57 9.95 -20.08
N VAL A 112 6.60 8.76 -20.67
CA VAL A 112 5.88 8.46 -21.92
C VAL A 112 4.39 8.31 -21.57
N CYS A 113 3.70 9.44 -21.48
CA CYS A 113 2.26 9.53 -21.73
C CYS A 113 1.97 10.82 -22.52
N ALA A 114 1.76 10.61 -23.82
CA ALA A 114 0.81 11.37 -24.64
C ALA A 114 0.94 12.90 -24.70
N LEU A 115 2.08 13.47 -25.13
CA LEU A 115 2.13 14.89 -25.54
C LEU A 115 3.12 15.17 -26.69
N ASP A 116 3.13 14.37 -27.76
CA ASP A 116 3.81 14.73 -29.02
C ASP A 116 3.16 15.92 -29.76
N ILE A 117 2.04 16.45 -29.26
CA ILE A 117 1.36 17.64 -29.82
C ILE A 117 1.65 18.93 -29.03
N LEU A 118 2.27 18.85 -27.84
CA LEU A 118 2.39 20.03 -26.95
C LEU A 118 3.78 20.66 -26.88
N PHE A 119 4.73 20.24 -27.72
CA PHE A 119 6.09 20.80 -27.69
C PHE A 119 6.32 22.02 -28.60
N MET A 120 5.35 22.38 -29.46
CA MET A 120 5.54 23.48 -30.42
C MET A 120 4.99 24.86 -30.00
N VAL A 121 4.27 24.97 -28.87
CA VAL A 121 3.71 26.26 -28.41
C VAL A 121 4.18 26.61 -26.98
N TRP A 122 5.42 26.27 -26.66
CA TRP A 122 6.02 26.52 -25.34
C TRP A 122 7.09 27.64 -25.38
N LYS A 123 6.79 28.73 -26.09
CA LYS A 123 7.55 29.99 -26.00
C LYS A 123 6.59 31.18 -25.94
N ARG A 124 6.54 31.86 -24.79
CA ARG A 124 5.85 33.14 -24.50
C ARG A 124 4.42 33.08 -23.94
N LEU A 125 4.24 32.49 -22.75
CA LEU A 125 3.23 33.00 -21.83
C LEU A 125 3.85 33.17 -20.42
N PRO A 126 3.57 34.28 -19.71
CA PRO A 126 4.01 34.46 -18.33
C PRO A 126 3.17 33.54 -17.44
N ALA A 127 3.71 32.36 -17.12
CA ALA A 127 3.14 31.49 -16.11
C ALA A 127 3.24 32.18 -14.74
N LYS A 128 2.10 32.42 -14.08
CA LYS A 128 2.09 32.66 -12.64
C LYS A 128 2.24 31.29 -11.97
N THR A 129 3.48 30.93 -11.68
CA THR A 129 3.82 29.77 -10.86
C THR A 129 3.43 30.07 -9.41
N SER A 130 2.30 29.52 -8.96
CA SER A 130 2.01 29.41 -7.53
C SER A 130 2.73 28.18 -7.02
N THR A 131 3.95 28.36 -6.51
CA THR A 131 4.73 27.30 -5.89
C THR A 131 4.10 26.93 -4.54
N LEU A 132 3.16 25.98 -4.55
CA LEU A 132 2.62 25.37 -3.34
C LEU A 132 3.59 24.24 -2.93
N ILE A 133 4.58 24.57 -2.13
CA ILE A 133 5.61 23.61 -1.69
C ILE A 133 4.95 22.57 -0.77
N PHE A 134 5.01 21.30 -1.15
CA PHE A 134 4.50 20.17 -0.38
C PHE A 134 5.45 19.82 0.79
N SER A 135 5.46 20.67 1.81
CA SER A 135 5.55 20.19 3.22
C SER A 135 4.26 19.43 3.65
N GLN A 136 3.42 19.08 2.68
CA GLN A 136 1.97 18.93 2.83
C GLN A 136 1.52 17.50 3.04
N LEU A 137 2.34 16.46 2.80
CA LEU A 137 1.83 15.09 2.94
C LEU A 137 1.64 14.71 4.41
N VAL A 138 2.66 14.88 5.26
CA VAL A 138 2.52 14.72 6.72
C VAL A 138 1.48 15.68 7.27
N ASP A 139 1.47 16.92 6.78
CA ASP A 139 0.47 17.92 7.20
C ASP A 139 -0.95 17.52 6.80
N ARG A 140 -1.15 16.86 5.66
CA ARG A 140 -2.47 16.34 5.24
C ARG A 140 -2.91 15.21 6.15
N PHE A 141 -2.04 14.24 6.42
CA PHE A 141 -2.32 13.19 7.40
C PHE A 141 -2.68 13.79 8.76
N ARG A 142 -1.93 14.81 9.21
CA ARG A 142 -2.24 15.55 10.44
C ARG A 142 -3.62 16.21 10.38
N VAL A 143 -3.87 17.07 9.40
CA VAL A 143 -5.10 17.85 9.32
C VAL A 143 -6.35 16.96 9.24
N GLU A 144 -6.27 15.86 8.48
CA GLU A 144 -7.43 14.98 8.28
C GLU A 144 -7.61 13.96 9.41
N LEU A 145 -6.56 13.53 10.10
CA LEU A 145 -6.62 12.37 11.02
C LEU A 145 -6.30 12.66 12.49
N ASP A 146 -5.81 13.85 12.87
CA ASP A 146 -5.39 14.14 14.25
C ASP A 146 -6.52 13.96 15.28
N GLY A 147 -7.77 14.22 14.88
CA GLY A 147 -8.96 14.01 15.73
C GLY A 147 -9.49 12.56 15.75
N GLU A 148 -9.17 11.77 14.73
CA GLU A 148 -9.76 10.44 14.51
C GLU A 148 -8.85 9.30 15.03
N ILE A 149 -7.54 9.51 15.02
CA ILE A 149 -6.57 8.49 15.41
C ILE A 149 -6.40 8.44 16.92
N LYS A 150 -6.53 7.24 17.50
CA LYS A 150 -6.27 6.97 18.92
C LYS A 150 -5.30 5.80 19.06
N PRO A 151 -4.24 5.89 19.89
CA PRO A 151 -3.79 7.10 20.62
C PRO A 151 -3.31 8.22 19.67
N PRO A 152 -3.18 9.48 20.13
CA PRO A 152 -2.66 10.58 19.32
C PRO A 152 -1.29 10.27 18.71
N VAL A 153 -1.03 10.81 17.52
CA VAL A 153 0.21 10.60 16.76
C VAL A 153 1.11 11.81 16.92
N ASN A 154 2.39 11.59 17.23
CA ASN A 154 3.38 12.66 17.12
C ASN A 154 3.86 12.77 15.66
N TRP A 155 3.32 13.71 14.90
CA TRP A 155 3.61 13.85 13.47
C TRP A 155 5.08 14.19 13.17
N ASN A 156 5.80 14.78 14.13
CA ASN A 156 7.25 15.04 14.00
C ASN A 156 8.10 13.75 14.02
N ASP A 157 7.49 12.64 14.42
CA ASP A 157 8.11 11.32 14.47
C ASP A 157 7.91 10.55 13.15
N SER A 158 7.36 11.18 12.11
CA SER A 158 7.25 10.60 10.77
C SER A 158 8.64 10.37 10.16
N ILE A 159 8.93 9.14 9.73
CA ILE A 159 10.26 8.76 9.20
C ILE A 159 10.23 8.36 7.73
N LEU A 160 9.20 7.62 7.31
CA LEU A 160 9.11 7.07 5.96
C LEU A 160 7.70 7.24 5.42
N PHE A 161 7.59 7.41 4.12
CA PHE A 161 6.37 7.25 3.36
C PHE A 161 6.52 6.03 2.47
N MET A 162 5.52 5.14 2.52
CA MET A 162 5.49 3.88 1.80
C MET A 162 4.43 3.95 0.71
N GLU A 163 4.77 3.50 -0.48
CA GLU A 163 3.86 3.38 -1.62
C GLU A 163 3.99 1.99 -2.22
N THR A 164 2.87 1.44 -2.70
CA THR A 164 2.84 0.15 -3.38
C THR A 164 2.30 0.28 -4.79
N SER A 165 2.57 -0.71 -5.64
CA SER A 165 2.04 -0.73 -7.01
C SER A 165 0.54 -1.07 -7.12
N ILE A 166 -0.15 -1.25 -5.99
CA ILE A 166 -1.61 -1.50 -5.92
C ILE A 166 -2.37 -0.30 -5.36
N ASP A 167 -1.82 0.91 -5.53
CA ASP A 167 -2.37 2.18 -5.05
C ASP A 167 -2.57 2.25 -3.52
N PHE A 168 -1.83 1.43 -2.77
CA PHE A 168 -1.78 1.55 -1.31
C PHE A 168 -0.61 2.45 -0.92
N SER A 169 -0.87 3.37 0.01
CA SER A 169 0.16 4.22 0.59
C SER A 169 -0.01 4.34 2.10
N ALA A 170 1.10 4.56 2.81
CA ALA A 170 1.07 4.71 4.26
C ALA A 170 2.22 5.59 4.78
N LEU A 171 1.94 6.30 5.86
CA LEU A 171 2.94 7.04 6.63
C LEU A 171 3.45 6.16 7.79
N LEU A 172 4.76 6.03 7.91
CA LEU A 172 5.42 5.30 8.99
C LEU A 172 5.95 6.29 10.02
N VAL A 173 5.46 6.19 11.25
CA VAL A 173 5.81 7.03 12.39
C VAL A 173 6.63 6.20 13.38
N LYS A 174 7.81 6.67 13.77
CA LYS A 174 8.68 5.94 14.71
C LYS A 174 8.00 5.84 16.09
N THR A 175 8.25 4.73 16.78
CA THR A 175 7.87 4.56 18.19
C THR A 175 9.09 4.81 19.10
N ASN A 176 8.95 4.50 20.38
CA ASN A 176 10.05 4.52 21.34
C ASN A 176 11.07 3.36 21.14
N VAL A 177 10.74 2.36 20.34
CA VAL A 177 11.60 1.21 20.05
C VAL A 177 12.11 1.29 18.61
N SER A 178 13.42 1.22 18.41
CA SER A 178 14.03 1.21 17.06
C SER A 178 13.52 0.01 16.26
N GLY A 179 13.17 0.24 14.99
CA GLY A 179 12.57 -0.76 14.12
C GLY A 179 11.07 -0.95 14.32
N ILE A 180 10.48 -0.53 15.44
CA ILE A 180 9.02 -0.57 15.61
C ILE A 180 8.41 0.77 15.19
N VAL A 181 7.47 0.72 14.26
CA VAL A 181 6.79 1.87 13.70
C VAL A 181 5.28 1.70 13.82
N ARG A 182 4.59 2.83 13.90
CA ARG A 182 3.16 2.91 13.66
C ARG A 182 2.92 3.20 12.19
N LEU A 183 2.13 2.37 11.54
CA LEU A 183 1.74 2.53 10.14
C LEU A 183 0.36 3.18 10.07
N ILE A 184 0.27 4.31 9.37
CA ILE A 184 -0.98 5.03 9.15
C ILE A 184 -1.30 4.94 7.65
N PRO A 185 -2.25 4.10 7.24
CA PRO A 185 -2.59 3.96 5.83
C PRO A 185 -3.29 5.23 5.34
N SER A 186 -3.09 5.62 4.08
CA SER A 186 -3.85 6.71 3.45
C SER A 186 -5.36 6.42 3.46
N LEU A 187 -5.72 5.16 3.48
CA LEU A 187 -7.11 4.70 3.57
C LEU A 187 -7.79 5.07 4.89
N ALA A 188 -7.02 5.48 5.91
CA ALA A 188 -7.53 5.97 7.17
C ALA A 188 -8.49 7.17 7.01
N PHE A 189 -8.36 7.95 5.91
CA PHE A 189 -9.24 9.09 5.63
C PHE A 189 -10.71 8.70 5.43
N GLU A 190 -11.00 7.43 5.12
CA GLU A 190 -12.36 6.96 4.83
C GLU A 190 -13.06 6.31 6.04
N TYR A 191 -12.36 6.10 7.16
CA TYR A 191 -12.85 5.29 8.27
C TYR A 191 -13.00 6.05 9.58
N PRO A 192 -14.17 5.99 10.24
CA PRO A 192 -14.28 6.43 11.62
C PRO A 192 -13.54 5.45 12.53
N ARG A 193 -12.64 5.96 13.38
CA ARG A 193 -11.77 5.16 14.28
C ARG A 193 -10.78 4.27 13.53
N VAL A 194 -9.70 4.88 13.08
CA VAL A 194 -8.58 4.21 12.42
C VAL A 194 -7.94 3.17 13.36
N PRO A 195 -7.82 1.89 12.95
CA PRO A 195 -7.18 0.88 13.78
C PRO A 195 -5.70 1.20 13.97
N GLU A 196 -5.18 0.94 15.17
CA GLU A 196 -3.76 1.05 15.43
C GLU A 196 -3.00 -0.12 14.78
N LEU A 197 -2.20 0.20 13.77
CA LEU A 197 -1.33 -0.76 13.09
C LEU A 197 0.12 -0.52 13.52
N ILE A 198 0.67 -1.45 14.30
CA ILE A 198 2.07 -1.43 14.72
C ILE A 198 2.82 -2.51 13.95
N PHE A 199 3.94 -2.11 13.35
CA PHE A 199 4.80 -2.98 12.58
C PHE A 199 6.23 -2.91 13.09
N ALA A 200 6.93 -4.03 13.03
CA ALA A 200 8.35 -4.12 13.21
C ALA A 200 9.06 -4.29 11.86
N LEU A 201 10.10 -3.49 11.65
CA LEU A 201 10.95 -3.46 10.47
C LEU A 201 12.35 -3.88 10.86
N LYS A 202 12.96 -4.69 9.99
CA LYS A 202 14.33 -5.17 10.15
C LYS A 202 14.97 -5.34 8.80
N VAL A 203 16.18 -4.84 8.63
CA VAL A 203 17.01 -5.13 7.45
C VAL A 203 18.09 -6.12 7.86
N VAL A 204 18.24 -7.20 7.09
CA VAL A 204 19.23 -8.26 7.35
C VAL A 204 20.04 -8.50 6.07
N GLU A 205 21.31 -8.88 6.22
CA GLU A 205 22.15 -9.25 5.08
C GLU A 205 21.52 -10.41 4.26
N PRO A 206 21.60 -10.38 2.93
CA PRO A 206 22.38 -9.48 2.07
C PRO A 206 21.70 -8.14 1.72
N GLY A 207 20.62 -7.78 2.40
CA GLY A 207 19.82 -6.59 2.13
C GLY A 207 18.32 -6.88 2.01
N TYR A 208 17.82 -7.87 2.75
CA TYR A 208 16.39 -8.18 2.81
C TYR A 208 15.71 -7.34 3.87
N LEU A 209 14.49 -6.93 3.59
CA LEU A 209 13.63 -6.18 4.51
C LEU A 209 12.55 -7.12 5.03
N GLY A 210 12.50 -7.29 6.34
CA GLY A 210 11.40 -7.96 7.02
C GLY A 210 10.41 -6.94 7.59
N PHE A 211 9.13 -7.23 7.42
CA PHE A 211 8.01 -6.40 7.84
C PHE A 211 7.02 -7.27 8.65
N LEU A 212 6.85 -7.02 9.94
CA LEU A 212 6.06 -7.87 10.84
C LEU A 212 4.97 -7.06 11.56
N ASN A 213 3.70 -7.39 11.39
CA ASN A 213 2.60 -6.80 12.13
C ASN A 213 2.54 -7.33 13.56
N CYS A 214 2.63 -6.45 14.56
CA CYS A 214 2.74 -6.86 15.95
C CYS A 214 1.45 -7.41 16.55
N LYS A 215 0.29 -7.02 15.98
CA LYS A 215 -1.03 -7.41 16.48
C LYS A 215 -1.58 -8.63 15.76
N TYR A 216 -1.53 -8.62 14.43
CA TYR A 216 -2.11 -9.65 13.56
C TYR A 216 -1.10 -10.73 13.14
N ARG A 217 0.18 -10.58 13.54
CA ARG A 217 1.27 -11.52 13.24
C ARG A 217 1.50 -11.76 11.74
N LEU A 218 1.02 -10.86 10.87
CA LEU A 218 1.32 -10.90 9.45
C LEU A 218 2.80 -10.58 9.22
N CYS A 219 3.51 -11.40 8.46
CA CYS A 219 4.90 -11.13 8.12
C CYS A 219 5.10 -11.09 6.60
N TYR A 220 6.02 -10.23 6.18
CA TYR A 220 6.46 -10.09 4.80
C TYR A 220 7.98 -10.03 4.76
N ALA A 221 8.57 -10.85 3.91
CA ALA A 221 9.97 -10.77 3.53
C ALA A 221 10.05 -10.14 2.14
N LEU A 222 10.82 -9.06 2.04
CA LEU A 222 11.01 -8.30 0.83
C LEU A 222 12.48 -8.32 0.42
N ALA A 223 12.71 -8.40 -0.87
CA ALA A 223 14.03 -8.27 -1.46
C ALA A 223 14.01 -7.12 -2.47
N PRO A 224 15.15 -6.45 -2.70
CA PRO A 224 15.31 -5.59 -3.86
C PRO A 224 15.01 -6.40 -5.13
N VAL A 225 14.29 -5.82 -6.09
CA VAL A 225 13.91 -6.52 -7.35
C VAL A 225 15.12 -7.09 -8.09
N ASP A 226 16.27 -6.40 -8.04
CA ASP A 226 17.53 -6.81 -8.65
C ASP A 226 18.30 -7.88 -7.84
N LYS A 227 17.87 -8.17 -6.61
CA LYS A 227 18.51 -9.13 -5.67
C LYS A 227 17.53 -10.17 -5.15
N MET A 228 16.54 -10.53 -5.97
CA MET A 228 15.55 -11.54 -5.63
C MET A 228 16.23 -12.90 -5.36
N PRO A 229 15.96 -13.56 -4.22
CA PRO A 229 16.47 -14.90 -3.96
C PRO A 229 15.99 -15.93 -5.00
N ASN A 230 16.80 -16.98 -5.19
CA ASN A 230 16.41 -18.10 -6.04
C ASN A 230 15.14 -18.77 -5.48
N HIS A 231 14.20 -19.11 -6.37
CA HIS A 231 12.88 -19.65 -6.05
C HIS A 231 12.92 -20.92 -5.19
N ASP A 232 13.97 -21.74 -5.33
CA ASP A 232 14.11 -22.97 -4.56
C ASP A 232 14.48 -22.72 -3.08
N TYR A 233 14.94 -21.51 -2.74
CA TYR A 233 15.49 -21.17 -1.42
C TYR A 233 14.72 -20.05 -0.70
N LEU A 234 13.56 -19.62 -1.21
CA LEU A 234 12.79 -18.50 -0.67
C LEU A 234 12.46 -18.65 0.83
N THR A 235 12.12 -19.86 1.26
CA THR A 235 11.80 -20.15 2.66
C THR A 235 13.04 -20.07 3.56
N GLU A 236 14.18 -20.62 3.11
CA GLU A 236 15.44 -20.57 3.85
C GLU A 236 15.94 -19.13 4.00
N GLU A 237 15.82 -18.33 2.94
CA GLU A 237 16.17 -16.91 2.95
C GLU A 237 15.24 -16.09 3.86
N ALA A 238 13.94 -16.39 3.87
CA ALA A 238 12.99 -15.76 4.79
C ALA A 238 13.28 -16.10 6.26
N GLN A 239 13.73 -17.32 6.56
CA GLN A 239 14.11 -17.72 7.92
C GLN A 239 15.28 -16.90 8.47
N LYS A 240 16.19 -16.40 7.62
CA LYS A 240 17.29 -15.52 8.05
C LYS A 240 16.80 -14.21 8.66
N LEU A 241 15.60 -13.74 8.29
CA LEU A 241 14.98 -12.56 8.90
C LEU A 241 14.51 -12.83 10.34
N GLY A 242 14.44 -14.09 10.76
CA GLY A 242 13.89 -14.51 12.06
C GLY A 242 12.39 -14.81 12.01
N PHE A 243 11.85 -15.06 10.81
CA PHE A 243 10.49 -15.54 10.64
C PHE A 243 10.43 -17.05 10.86
N TRP A 244 9.53 -17.48 11.73
CA TRP A 244 9.18 -18.88 11.90
C TRP A 244 7.67 -19.03 11.94
N SER A 245 7.11 -19.84 11.05
CA SER A 245 5.69 -20.17 11.00
C SER A 245 5.48 -21.44 10.19
N ASP A 246 4.59 -22.31 10.68
CA ASP A 246 4.14 -23.50 9.96
C ASP A 246 3.25 -23.16 8.74
N PHE A 247 2.78 -21.92 8.64
CA PHE A 247 1.87 -21.45 7.58
C PHE A 247 2.51 -20.45 6.62
N GLY A 248 3.82 -20.27 6.69
CA GLY A 248 4.50 -19.35 5.80
C GLY A 248 4.47 -19.83 4.35
N ARG A 249 4.29 -18.90 3.41
CA ARG A 249 4.14 -19.18 1.98
C ARG A 249 5.11 -18.33 1.18
N THR A 250 5.58 -18.90 0.07
CA THR A 250 6.35 -18.15 -0.93
C THR A 250 5.39 -17.52 -1.94
N HIS A 251 5.78 -16.42 -2.57
CA HIS A 251 4.99 -15.82 -3.66
C HIS A 251 4.82 -16.75 -4.88
N THR A 252 5.68 -17.76 -5.00
CA THR A 252 5.64 -18.77 -6.07
C THR A 252 4.75 -19.97 -5.72
N ALA A 253 4.31 -20.11 -4.46
CA ALA A 253 3.53 -21.26 -4.04
C ALA A 253 2.18 -21.24 -4.79
N MET A 254 2.00 -22.20 -5.71
CA MET A 254 0.70 -22.44 -6.31
C MET A 254 -0.29 -22.76 -5.20
N VAL A 255 -1.29 -21.90 -5.03
CA VAL A 255 -2.43 -22.23 -4.18
C VAL A 255 -3.15 -23.38 -4.87
N PRO A 256 -3.25 -24.57 -4.26
CA PRO A 256 -4.13 -25.59 -4.80
C PRO A 256 -5.52 -24.95 -4.92
N PRO A 257 -6.22 -25.10 -6.06
CA PRO A 257 -7.51 -24.46 -6.26
C PRO A 257 -8.38 -24.72 -5.04
N PHE A 258 -9.10 -23.68 -4.57
CA PHE A 258 -10.06 -23.86 -3.49
C PHE A 258 -10.90 -25.11 -3.81
N PRO A 259 -11.11 -26.02 -2.84
CA PRO A 259 -11.96 -27.17 -3.08
C PRO A 259 -13.26 -26.64 -3.65
N THR A 260 -13.56 -27.01 -4.90
CA THR A 260 -14.81 -26.62 -5.54
C THR A 260 -15.89 -27.06 -4.58
N LEU A 261 -16.66 -26.09 -4.06
CA LEU A 261 -17.85 -26.44 -3.29
C LEU A 261 -18.64 -27.42 -4.15
N PRO A 262 -19.18 -28.51 -3.57
CA PRO A 262 -20.09 -29.36 -4.31
C PRO A 262 -21.12 -28.42 -4.96
N PRO A 263 -21.42 -28.60 -6.26
CA PRO A 263 -22.37 -27.74 -6.94
C PRO A 263 -23.59 -27.63 -6.03
N GLU A 264 -24.03 -26.39 -5.76
CA GLU A 264 -25.25 -26.19 -4.99
C GLU A 264 -26.31 -27.10 -5.62
N PRO A 265 -27.02 -27.91 -4.82
CA PRO A 265 -28.05 -28.79 -5.37
C PRO A 265 -28.92 -27.91 -6.26
N TYR A 266 -28.98 -28.25 -7.55
CA TYR A 266 -29.69 -27.47 -8.56
C TYR A 266 -31.08 -27.20 -8.00
N ASN A 267 -31.30 -25.97 -7.54
CA ASN A 267 -32.56 -25.57 -6.94
C ASN A 267 -33.49 -25.39 -8.13
N LYS A 268 -34.19 -26.48 -8.46
CA LYS A 268 -35.04 -26.60 -9.64
C LYS A 268 -36.34 -25.79 -9.52
N ASP A 269 -36.41 -24.94 -8.50
CA ASP A 269 -37.62 -24.26 -8.03
C ASP A 269 -37.51 -22.73 -8.20
N ASP A 270 -36.45 -22.20 -8.84
CA ASP A 270 -36.33 -20.79 -9.23
C ASP A 270 -36.62 -20.56 -10.74
N ASP A 271 -37.24 -21.53 -11.41
CA ASP A 271 -37.74 -21.43 -12.80
C ASP A 271 -39.14 -20.77 -12.87
N ASP A 272 -39.54 -20.01 -11.85
CA ASP A 272 -40.86 -19.37 -11.78
C ASP A 272 -40.76 -17.83 -11.97
N GLU A 273 -41.10 -17.41 -13.20
CA GLU A 273 -41.97 -16.25 -13.49
C GLU A 273 -41.43 -14.80 -13.45
N ASP A 274 -40.29 -14.49 -14.09
CA ASP A 274 -40.02 -13.12 -14.58
C ASP A 274 -39.98 -13.09 -16.12
N GLU A 275 -41.04 -13.59 -16.75
CA GLU A 275 -41.42 -13.20 -18.11
C GLU A 275 -41.94 -11.74 -18.09
N ASP A 276 -41.47 -10.94 -19.06
CA ASP A 276 -42.05 -9.67 -19.53
C ASP A 276 -41.95 -8.41 -18.65
N MET A 277 -40.78 -7.76 -18.67
CA MET A 277 -40.71 -6.29 -18.50
C MET A 277 -40.46 -5.62 -19.86
N GLU A 278 -41.55 -5.46 -20.62
CA GLU A 278 -41.59 -4.72 -21.89
C GLU A 278 -41.30 -3.22 -21.61
N MET A 279 -40.11 -2.73 -21.99
CA MET A 279 -39.77 -1.31 -21.90
C MET A 279 -40.54 -0.51 -22.96
N LEU A 280 -41.66 0.10 -22.55
CA LEU A 280 -42.38 1.09 -23.35
C LEU A 280 -41.52 2.36 -23.51
N HIS A 281 -40.91 2.53 -24.68
CA HIS A 281 -40.26 3.77 -25.11
C HIS A 281 -41.32 4.78 -25.57
N ASP A 282 -41.73 5.69 -24.69
CA ASP A 282 -42.50 6.87 -25.10
C ASP A 282 -41.54 7.94 -25.67
N TYR A 283 -41.57 8.04 -27.00
CA TYR A 283 -41.13 9.22 -27.73
C TYR A 283 -42.17 10.33 -27.55
N VAL A 284 -41.82 11.41 -26.84
CA VAL A 284 -42.50 12.70 -26.99
C VAL A 284 -41.59 13.63 -27.79
N LEU A 285 -41.84 13.66 -29.10
CA LEU A 285 -41.53 14.80 -29.95
C LEU A 285 -42.84 15.57 -30.16
N LEU A 286 -42.96 16.74 -29.50
CA LEU A 286 -43.45 18.01 -30.05
C LEU A 286 -43.40 19.10 -28.97
#